data_AF-A0A9D6X552-F1
#
_entry.id   AF-A0A9D6X552-F1
#
_cell.length_a   1.000
_cell.length_b   1.000
_cell.length_c   1.000
_cell.angle_alpha   90.00
_cell.angle_beta   90.00
_cell.angle_gamma   90.00
#
_symmetry.space_group_name_H-M   'P 1'
#
loop_
_entity.id
_entity.type
_entity.pdbx_description
1 polymer ?
#
loop_
_entity_poly.entity_id
_entity_poly.type
_entity_poly.pdbx_seq_one_letter_code
_entity_poly.pdbx_strand_id
1 'polypeptide(L)'
;MPTPTLLRWFASRPSSLLARARAPGPEPAPASTSSESAAAAPARKPRELLRIGLPRTLNLWSTHQFWVGFLTALGIDPRRIEFSSDTSDAQGRAFGMGRGTVDCCYPVKCMSGHYGELLAREKRPIDILLTPMIAALPSFLGGHVMASLACPRVMAAPENIRAGFMRSGDAFAEHGIRHVSPLVNLDEPQLAARQLHTALQDVLPGLVPAETQRAVDAGMRALADFGARMRARSLEILEACARENRPCLLVLARPYHMDPGIGHEIEVDLQGCGYPVLWSQYLPTDEALLRWMFRADLDAGLIRSPLDIADVWPSSYSANTNEILWGAKFAARMPWVACVVRLSSYECGMDQPTYTPVQRIVESSGTLFFSFQDLDATKPAGSVKIRVETIDAYLRTMSAGIIERKRAGAAPGCPLLAAGDGVG
;
A
#
# COMPACT_ATOMS: atom_id res chain seq x y z
N MET A 1 -22.15 50.27 -27.56
CA MET A 1 -20.79 50.00 -27.04
C MET A 1 -20.91 49.51 -25.61
N PRO A 2 -20.15 48.51 -25.14
CA PRO A 2 -19.79 47.24 -25.74
C PRO A 2 -20.31 46.03 -24.91
N THR A 3 -20.08 44.86 -25.50
CA THR A 3 -20.49 43.48 -25.22
C THR A 3 -19.75 42.79 -24.06
N PRO A 4 -20.31 41.69 -23.49
CA PRO A 4 -19.58 40.73 -22.68
C PRO A 4 -19.04 39.56 -23.55
N THR A 5 -17.74 39.29 -23.45
CA THR A 5 -17.05 38.17 -24.11
C THR A 5 -16.70 37.09 -23.07
N LEU A 6 -16.64 35.83 -23.53
CA LEU A 6 -16.16 34.60 -22.86
C LEU A 6 -17.23 33.64 -22.32
N LEU A 7 -18.03 33.10 -23.23
CA LEU A 7 -18.61 31.76 -23.12
C LEU A 7 -18.94 31.26 -24.53
N ARG A 8 -17.98 30.59 -25.19
CA ARG A 8 -18.16 29.71 -26.37
C ARG A 8 -16.79 29.18 -26.81
N TRP A 9 -16.39 28.03 -26.24
CA TRP A 9 -15.20 27.28 -26.68
C TRP A 9 -15.49 25.80 -26.97
N PHE A 10 -16.78 25.38 -26.97
CA PHE A 10 -17.16 23.98 -27.20
C PHE A 10 -18.20 23.77 -28.31
N ALA A 11 -18.21 24.62 -29.34
CA ALA A 11 -19.12 24.42 -30.47
C ALA A 11 -18.50 24.81 -31.81
N SER A 12 -17.58 23.98 -32.31
CA SER A 12 -17.33 23.83 -33.75
C SER A 12 -16.56 22.54 -34.03
N ARG A 13 -17.27 21.55 -34.59
CA ARG A 13 -16.65 20.46 -35.37
C ARG A 13 -16.43 20.99 -36.79
N PRO A 14 -15.24 20.86 -37.38
CA PRO A 14 -15.08 20.94 -38.83
C PRO A 14 -15.07 19.53 -39.40
N SER A 15 -16.23 19.13 -39.95
CA SER A 15 -16.32 18.11 -40.98
C SER A 15 -15.96 18.74 -42.32
N SER A 16 -14.73 18.55 -42.79
CA SER A 16 -14.37 18.46 -44.22
C SER A 16 -12.85 18.51 -44.31
N LEU A 17 -12.26 17.42 -44.81
CA LEU A 17 -11.03 17.33 -45.62
C LEU A 17 -10.59 15.85 -45.68
N LEU A 18 -11.53 15.00 -46.09
CA LEU A 18 -11.23 13.73 -46.73
C LEU A 18 -11.30 14.00 -48.23
N ALA A 19 -10.15 13.95 -48.91
CA ALA A 19 -9.95 13.56 -50.31
C ALA A 19 -8.71 14.24 -50.89
N ARG A 20 -7.56 13.59 -50.76
CA ARG A 20 -6.49 13.62 -51.77
C ARG A 20 -5.69 12.33 -51.64
N ALA A 21 -6.24 11.27 -52.22
CA ALA A 21 -5.51 10.04 -52.47
C ALA A 21 -4.44 10.35 -53.52
N ARG A 22 -3.17 10.17 -53.17
CA ARG A 22 -2.05 10.14 -54.12
C ARG A 22 -2.03 8.74 -54.74
N ALA A 23 -2.00 8.68 -56.07
CA ALA A 23 -1.84 7.42 -56.81
C ALA A 23 -0.51 6.73 -56.44
N PRO A 24 -0.45 5.39 -56.35
CA PRO A 24 0.79 4.68 -56.10
C PRO A 24 1.69 4.74 -57.34
N GLY A 25 2.95 5.15 -57.15
CA GLY A 25 4.00 5.05 -58.16
C GLY A 25 4.47 3.60 -58.33
N PRO A 26 5.10 3.26 -59.46
CA PRO A 26 5.51 1.89 -59.76
C PRO A 26 6.58 1.41 -58.77
N GLU A 27 6.39 0.17 -58.34
CA GLU A 27 7.21 -0.57 -57.39
C GLU A 27 8.62 -0.84 -57.98
N PRO A 28 9.72 -0.53 -57.27
CA PRO A 28 11.05 -0.91 -57.74
C PRO A 28 11.27 -2.40 -57.54
N ALA A 29 11.78 -3.06 -58.59
CA ALA A 29 12.19 -4.46 -58.59
C ALA A 29 13.23 -4.78 -57.49
N PRO A 30 13.26 -6.01 -56.95
CA PRO A 30 14.05 -6.33 -55.77
C PRO A 30 15.55 -6.31 -56.08
N ALA A 31 16.29 -5.50 -55.33
CA ALA A 31 17.74 -5.58 -55.28
C ALA A 31 18.15 -6.84 -54.51
N SER A 32 18.79 -7.77 -55.21
CA SER A 32 19.43 -8.95 -54.66
C SER A 32 20.72 -8.54 -53.91
N THR A 33 20.77 -8.70 -52.59
CA THR A 33 22.05 -8.84 -51.88
C THR A 33 21.89 -9.54 -50.53
N SER A 34 22.68 -10.61 -50.41
CA SER A 34 23.31 -11.18 -49.20
C SER A 34 22.43 -11.58 -48.02
N SER A 35 22.42 -12.89 -47.78
CA SER A 35 22.16 -13.50 -46.48
C SER A 35 23.13 -12.94 -45.42
N GLU A 36 22.75 -11.85 -44.77
CA GLU A 36 23.28 -11.52 -43.46
C GLU A 36 22.75 -12.59 -42.49
N SER A 37 23.67 -13.37 -41.94
CA SER A 37 23.34 -14.30 -40.86
C SER A 37 22.65 -13.50 -39.77
N ALA A 38 21.40 -13.85 -39.45
CA ALA A 38 20.73 -13.35 -38.26
C ALA A 38 21.66 -13.61 -37.07
N ALA A 39 22.32 -12.57 -36.59
CA ALA A 39 23.08 -12.63 -35.35
C ALA A 39 22.09 -13.10 -34.29
N ALA A 40 22.31 -14.31 -33.77
CA ALA A 40 21.44 -14.91 -32.78
C ALA A 40 21.29 -13.91 -31.64
N ALA A 41 20.04 -13.49 -31.38
CA ALA A 41 19.74 -12.67 -30.22
C ALA A 41 20.39 -13.33 -28.99
N PRO A 42 21.11 -12.57 -28.14
CA PRO A 42 21.83 -13.15 -27.02
C PRO A 42 20.89 -14.04 -26.22
N ALA A 43 21.32 -15.27 -25.93
CA ALA A 43 20.52 -16.26 -25.24
C ALA A 43 19.99 -15.64 -23.94
N ARG A 44 18.68 -15.40 -23.88
CA ARG A 44 18.05 -14.81 -22.70
C ARG A 44 18.21 -15.79 -21.54
N LYS A 45 18.65 -15.28 -20.37
CA LYS A 45 18.81 -16.09 -19.16
C LYS A 45 17.49 -16.83 -18.86
N PRO A 46 17.53 -18.15 -18.57
CA PRO A 46 16.38 -18.89 -18.07
C PRO A 46 15.76 -18.18 -16.86
N ARG A 47 14.44 -18.30 -16.70
CA ARG A 47 13.71 -17.59 -15.63
C ARG A 47 14.22 -17.91 -14.23
N GLU A 48 14.59 -19.16 -13.99
CA GLU A 48 15.16 -19.63 -12.71
C GLU A 48 16.48 -18.93 -12.32
N LEU A 49 17.20 -18.37 -13.30
CA LEU A 49 18.47 -17.67 -13.08
C LEU A 49 18.29 -16.15 -12.96
N LEU A 50 17.13 -15.61 -13.35
CA LEU A 50 16.84 -14.18 -13.27
C LEU A 50 16.71 -13.72 -11.81
N ARG A 51 17.33 -12.58 -11.50
CA ARG A 51 17.17 -11.88 -10.23
C ARG A 51 16.31 -10.63 -10.41
N ILE A 52 15.26 -10.52 -9.59
CA ILE A 52 14.29 -9.44 -9.67
C ILE A 52 14.42 -8.58 -8.42
N GLY A 53 14.72 -7.30 -8.60
CA GLY A 53 14.70 -6.29 -7.56
C GLY A 53 13.31 -5.67 -7.42
N LEU A 54 12.83 -5.57 -6.19
CA LEU A 54 11.61 -4.87 -5.80
C LEU A 54 11.99 -3.79 -4.76
N PRO A 55 11.75 -2.50 -5.01
CA PRO A 55 12.01 -1.47 -4.01
C PRO A 55 11.00 -1.61 -2.86
N ARG A 56 11.46 -1.72 -1.62
CA ARG A 56 10.62 -1.95 -0.43
C ARG A 56 9.90 -0.66 0.00
N THR A 57 8.99 -0.17 -0.84
CA THR A 57 8.36 1.15 -0.65
C THR A 57 6.85 1.12 -0.82
N LEU A 58 6.18 2.13 -0.27
CA LEU A 58 4.77 2.43 -0.55
C LEU A 58 3.85 1.19 -0.36
N ASN A 59 3.01 0.89 -1.34
CA ASN A 59 2.05 -0.22 -1.28
C ASN A 59 2.68 -1.60 -1.48
N LEU A 60 3.99 -1.71 -1.75
CA LEU A 60 4.66 -3.01 -1.66
C LEU A 60 4.62 -3.56 -0.23
N TRP A 61 4.56 -2.71 0.80
CA TRP A 61 4.39 -3.16 2.18
C TRP A 61 3.11 -3.98 2.41
N SER A 62 1.98 -3.60 1.78
CA SER A 62 0.74 -4.38 1.88
C SER A 62 0.59 -5.45 0.80
N THR A 63 1.34 -5.39 -0.30
CA THR A 63 1.17 -6.29 -1.46
C THR A 63 2.35 -7.21 -1.73
N HIS A 64 3.43 -7.17 -0.95
CA HIS A 64 4.66 -7.94 -1.20
C HIS A 64 4.41 -9.45 -1.38
N GLN A 65 3.48 -10.04 -0.64
CA GLN A 65 3.14 -11.47 -0.77
C GLN A 65 2.50 -11.81 -2.11
N PHE A 66 1.73 -10.87 -2.70
CA PHE A 66 1.26 -11.02 -4.07
C PHE A 66 2.44 -11.15 -5.04
N TRP A 67 3.43 -10.26 -4.94
CA TRP A 67 4.58 -10.25 -5.84
C TRP A 67 5.47 -11.48 -5.66
N VAL A 68 5.70 -11.92 -4.41
CA VAL A 68 6.45 -13.15 -4.13
C VAL A 68 5.73 -14.36 -4.73
N GLY A 69 4.43 -14.51 -4.48
CA GLY A 69 3.64 -15.62 -5.03
C GLY A 69 3.56 -15.60 -6.56
N PHE A 70 3.32 -14.42 -7.14
CA PHE A 70 3.25 -14.21 -8.59
C PHE A 70 4.56 -14.56 -9.29
N LEU A 71 5.70 -14.02 -8.82
CA LEU A 71 7.00 -14.26 -9.44
C LEU A 71 7.44 -15.72 -9.28
N THR A 72 7.18 -16.32 -8.10
CA THR A 72 7.47 -17.74 -7.86
C THR A 72 6.68 -18.63 -8.82
N ALA A 73 5.39 -18.33 -9.04
CA ALA A 73 4.54 -19.07 -9.96
C ALA A 73 4.95 -18.90 -11.44
N LEU A 74 5.68 -17.84 -11.79
CA LEU A 74 6.30 -17.65 -13.11
C LEU A 74 7.65 -18.38 -13.28
N GLY A 75 8.09 -19.12 -12.26
CA GLY A 75 9.35 -19.88 -12.30
C GLY A 75 10.58 -19.08 -11.87
N ILE A 76 10.41 -17.96 -11.16
CA ILE A 76 11.53 -17.23 -10.53
C ILE A 76 11.84 -17.90 -9.19
N ASP A 77 13.11 -18.20 -8.92
CA ASP A 77 13.52 -18.72 -7.61
C ASP A 77 13.25 -17.67 -6.52
N PRO A 78 12.51 -17.99 -5.44
CA PRO A 78 12.25 -17.06 -4.34
C PRO A 78 13.49 -16.39 -3.75
N ARG A 79 14.65 -17.07 -3.76
CA ARG A 79 15.93 -16.55 -3.27
C ARG A 79 16.53 -15.47 -4.17
N ARG A 80 15.97 -15.29 -5.36
CA ARG A 80 16.35 -14.28 -6.36
C ARG A 80 15.33 -13.15 -6.48
N ILE A 81 14.32 -13.15 -5.62
CA ILE A 81 13.44 -12.00 -5.40
C ILE A 81 14.07 -11.16 -4.29
N GLU A 82 14.64 -10.02 -4.67
CA GLU A 82 15.42 -9.16 -3.79
C GLU A 82 14.63 -7.90 -3.46
N PHE A 83 14.45 -7.62 -2.17
CA PHE A 83 13.99 -6.32 -1.73
C PHE A 83 15.18 -5.41 -1.41
N SER A 84 15.02 -4.12 -1.63
CA SER A 84 15.94 -3.10 -1.09
C SER A 84 15.92 -3.12 0.44
N SER A 85 16.96 -2.56 1.07
CA SER A 85 16.99 -2.36 2.52
C SER A 85 15.90 -1.39 3.02
N ASP A 86 15.74 -1.31 4.34
CA ASP A 86 14.87 -0.33 5.00
C ASP A 86 15.29 1.09 4.65
N THR A 87 14.33 2.01 4.65
CA THR A 87 14.59 3.43 4.40
C THR A 87 15.59 3.95 5.43
N SER A 88 16.60 4.70 4.99
CA SER A 88 17.51 5.41 5.90
C SER A 88 18.15 6.64 5.25
N ASP A 89 18.58 7.61 6.06
CA ASP A 89 19.32 8.78 5.58
C ASP A 89 20.62 8.38 4.85
N ALA A 90 21.27 7.31 5.30
CA ALA A 90 22.46 6.78 4.65
C ALA A 90 22.15 6.27 3.24
N GLN A 91 21.09 5.48 3.09
CA GLN A 91 20.61 4.98 1.80
C GLN A 91 20.21 6.15 0.89
N GLY A 92 19.42 7.10 1.40
CA GLY A 92 18.98 8.29 0.64
C GLY A 92 20.16 9.13 0.14
N ARG A 93 21.15 9.41 0.99
CA ARG A 93 22.35 10.18 0.61
C ARG A 93 23.25 9.43 -0.38
N ALA A 94 23.46 8.14 -0.17
CA ALA A 94 24.35 7.35 -1.01
C ALA A 94 23.77 7.10 -2.40
N PHE A 95 22.45 6.89 -2.49
CA PHE A 95 21.83 6.33 -3.69
C PHE A 95 20.73 7.18 -4.33
N GLY A 96 20.08 8.07 -3.57
CA GLY A 96 18.93 8.85 -4.03
C GLY A 96 19.22 10.33 -4.34
N MET A 97 20.34 10.87 -3.86
CA MET A 97 20.66 12.29 -3.95
C MET A 97 20.70 12.79 -5.40
N GLY A 98 20.01 13.90 -5.68
CA GLY A 98 19.96 14.52 -7.02
C GLY A 98 19.05 13.81 -8.04
N ARG A 99 18.34 12.74 -7.63
CA ARG A 99 17.39 11.98 -8.46
C ARG A 99 15.92 12.35 -8.21
N GLY A 100 15.64 13.32 -7.33
CA GLY A 100 14.30 13.85 -7.11
C GLY A 100 13.80 14.63 -8.33
N THR A 101 12.57 14.36 -8.76
CA THR A 101 11.97 14.97 -9.95
C THR A 101 10.79 15.89 -9.64
N VAL A 102 10.10 15.66 -8.52
CA VAL A 102 8.93 16.42 -8.09
C VAL A 102 8.91 16.52 -6.58
N ASP A 103 8.37 17.63 -6.08
CA ASP A 103 8.10 17.77 -4.65
C ASP A 103 6.86 16.93 -4.28
N CYS A 104 7.06 15.96 -3.41
CA CYS A 104 6.09 14.95 -3.03
C CYS A 104 6.32 14.48 -1.60
N CYS A 105 5.36 13.72 -1.06
CA CYS A 105 5.47 13.19 0.30
C CYS A 105 6.75 12.36 0.49
N TYR A 106 7.33 12.41 1.69
CA TYR A 106 8.62 11.79 1.99
C TYR A 106 8.72 10.30 1.57
N PRO A 107 7.72 9.44 1.78
CA PRO A 107 7.78 8.04 1.34
C PRO A 107 7.99 7.86 -0.17
N VAL A 108 7.48 8.78 -0.99
CA VAL A 108 7.68 8.74 -2.45
C VAL A 108 9.11 9.18 -2.78
N LYS A 109 9.63 10.20 -2.09
CA LYS A 109 11.02 10.68 -2.25
C LYS A 109 12.03 9.56 -1.94
N CYS A 110 11.79 8.78 -0.88
CA CYS A 110 12.67 7.70 -0.44
C CYS A 110 12.88 6.63 -1.51
N MET A 111 11.91 6.42 -2.42
CA MET A 111 12.03 5.41 -3.48
C MET A 111 13.23 5.64 -4.41
N SER A 112 13.72 6.88 -4.54
CA SER A 112 14.99 7.16 -5.24
C SER A 112 16.19 6.45 -4.60
N GLY A 113 16.27 6.42 -3.26
CA GLY A 113 17.31 5.70 -2.52
C GLY A 113 17.21 4.19 -2.74
N HIS A 114 16.00 3.63 -2.68
CA HIS A 114 15.78 2.19 -2.93
C HIS A 114 16.13 1.77 -4.36
N TYR A 115 15.82 2.60 -5.36
CA TYR A 115 16.25 2.37 -6.75
C TYR A 115 17.77 2.36 -6.81
N GLY A 116 18.43 3.44 -6.40
CA GLY A 116 19.88 3.54 -6.52
C GLY A 116 20.61 2.43 -5.74
N GLU A 117 20.10 2.02 -4.58
CA GLU A 117 20.66 0.91 -3.82
C GLU A 117 20.60 -0.39 -4.64
N LEU A 118 19.45 -0.70 -5.23
CA LEU A 118 19.26 -1.91 -6.02
C LEU A 118 20.12 -1.90 -7.30
N LEU A 119 20.29 -0.74 -7.95
CA LEU A 119 21.18 -0.61 -9.11
C LEU A 119 22.65 -0.79 -8.74
N ALA A 120 23.08 -0.28 -7.58
CA ALA A 120 24.48 -0.28 -7.17
C ALA A 120 24.97 -1.63 -6.58
N ARG A 121 24.15 -2.69 -6.56
CA ARG A 121 24.53 -3.99 -5.97
C ARG A 121 25.52 -4.75 -6.85
N GLU A 122 26.77 -4.84 -6.41
CA GLU A 122 27.82 -5.60 -7.12
C GLU A 122 27.81 -7.11 -6.82
N LYS A 123 27.53 -7.52 -5.57
CA LYS A 123 27.64 -8.93 -5.15
C LYS A 123 26.51 -9.82 -5.69
N ARG A 124 25.32 -9.25 -5.82
CA ARG A 124 24.09 -9.92 -6.24
C ARG A 124 23.32 -8.99 -7.17
N PRO A 125 23.87 -8.68 -8.37
CA PRO A 125 23.24 -7.74 -9.28
C PRO A 125 21.89 -8.29 -9.73
N ILE A 126 20.90 -7.41 -9.75
CA ILE A 126 19.57 -7.72 -10.27
C ILE A 126 19.60 -7.67 -11.80
N ASP A 127 18.76 -8.47 -12.45
CA ASP A 127 18.58 -8.43 -13.91
C ASP A 127 17.40 -7.53 -14.32
N ILE A 128 16.42 -7.42 -13.42
CA ILE A 128 15.16 -6.70 -13.63
C ILE A 128 14.86 -5.90 -12.37
N LEU A 129 14.60 -4.61 -12.52
CA LEU A 129 13.99 -3.79 -11.48
C LEU A 129 12.49 -3.69 -11.76
N LEU A 130 11.69 -4.44 -11.00
CA LEU A 130 10.23 -4.43 -11.10
C LEU A 130 9.67 -3.44 -10.10
N THR A 131 9.08 -2.35 -10.58
CA THR A 131 8.44 -1.35 -9.72
C THR A 131 7.01 -1.08 -10.17
N PRO A 132 6.02 -1.80 -9.63
CA PRO A 132 4.63 -1.71 -10.08
C PRO A 132 3.97 -0.38 -9.74
N MET A 133 3.26 0.19 -10.70
CA MET A 133 2.33 1.29 -10.52
C MET A 133 0.96 0.72 -10.10
N ILE A 134 0.79 0.48 -8.80
CA ILE A 134 -0.47 -0.08 -8.28
C ILE A 134 -1.53 1.02 -8.23
N ALA A 135 -2.53 0.95 -9.11
CA ALA A 135 -3.61 1.92 -9.22
C ALA A 135 -4.76 1.62 -8.26
N ALA A 136 -5.06 0.35 -8.06
CA ALA A 136 -6.10 -0.12 -7.15
C ALA A 136 -5.64 -1.36 -6.38
N LEU A 137 -6.08 -1.44 -5.13
CA LEU A 137 -5.65 -2.42 -4.14
C LEU A 137 -6.81 -3.37 -3.81
N PRO A 138 -6.54 -4.66 -3.57
CA PRO A 138 -7.53 -5.54 -2.95
C PRO A 138 -7.84 -4.99 -1.56
N SER A 139 -9.12 -4.95 -1.19
CA SER A 139 -9.54 -4.47 0.12
C SER A 139 -10.65 -5.34 0.70
N PHE A 140 -10.56 -5.62 2.00
CA PHE A 140 -11.62 -6.29 2.74
C PHE A 140 -12.89 -5.42 2.89
N LEU A 141 -12.80 -4.13 2.56
CA LEU A 141 -13.94 -3.21 2.50
C LEU A 141 -14.67 -3.26 1.14
N GLY A 142 -14.20 -4.09 0.19
CA GLY A 142 -14.81 -4.24 -1.13
C GLY A 142 -16.32 -4.50 -1.07
N GLY A 143 -17.09 -3.78 -1.87
CA GLY A 143 -18.56 -3.82 -1.86
C GLY A 143 -19.23 -2.96 -0.79
N HIS A 144 -18.48 -2.41 0.16
CA HIS A 144 -18.99 -1.49 1.20
C HIS A 144 -18.52 -0.04 1.01
N VAL A 145 -17.49 0.17 0.19
CA VAL A 145 -16.92 1.49 -0.16
C VAL A 145 -17.04 1.76 -1.66
N MET A 146 -16.85 3.01 -2.07
CA MET A 146 -16.97 3.40 -3.48
C MET A 146 -15.87 2.83 -4.36
N ALA A 147 -14.61 2.84 -3.89
CA ALA A 147 -13.49 2.25 -4.59
C ALA A 147 -12.31 1.96 -3.64
N SER A 148 -11.30 1.22 -4.13
CA SER A 148 -10.07 0.90 -3.39
C SER A 148 -8.83 1.41 -4.13
N LEU A 149 -8.87 2.67 -4.56
CA LEU A 149 -7.78 3.30 -5.32
C LEU A 149 -6.57 3.63 -4.43
N ALA A 150 -5.38 3.49 -4.99
CA ALA A 150 -4.16 3.99 -4.37
C ALA A 150 -4.08 5.53 -4.47
N CYS A 151 -3.23 6.14 -3.63
CA CYS A 151 -2.91 7.56 -3.79
C CYS A 151 -2.30 7.81 -5.19
N PRO A 152 -2.75 8.82 -5.97
CA PRO A 152 -2.22 9.08 -7.30
C PRO A 152 -0.70 9.33 -7.32
N ARG A 153 -0.16 9.99 -6.28
CA ARG A 153 1.29 10.20 -6.14
C ARG A 153 2.04 8.89 -5.91
N VAL A 154 1.44 7.96 -5.16
CA VAL A 154 2.01 6.63 -4.90
C VAL A 154 1.97 5.78 -6.15
N MET A 155 0.84 5.74 -6.85
CA MET A 155 0.68 5.01 -8.11
C MET A 155 1.67 5.50 -9.17
N ALA A 156 1.82 6.82 -9.34
CA ALA A 156 2.70 7.42 -10.35
C ALA A 156 4.17 7.51 -9.92
N ALA A 157 4.50 7.19 -8.66
CA ALA A 157 5.87 7.26 -8.14
C ALA A 157 6.89 6.54 -9.03
N PRO A 158 6.63 5.32 -9.58
CA PRO A 158 7.62 4.58 -10.35
C PRO A 158 8.14 5.34 -11.57
N GLU A 159 7.27 5.98 -12.34
CA GLU A 159 7.66 6.79 -13.52
C GLU A 159 8.32 8.11 -13.10
N ASN A 160 7.80 8.76 -12.06
CA ASN A 160 8.38 10.01 -11.57
C ASN A 160 9.82 9.81 -11.11
N ILE A 161 10.10 8.75 -10.35
CA ILE A 161 11.46 8.44 -9.88
C ILE A 161 12.33 7.95 -11.03
N ARG A 162 11.79 7.13 -11.94
CA ARG A 162 12.51 6.70 -13.15
C ARG A 162 13.05 7.89 -13.96
N ALA A 163 12.26 8.95 -14.14
CA ALA A 163 12.71 10.15 -14.85
C ALA A 163 13.97 10.78 -14.23
N GLY A 164 14.15 10.70 -12.91
CA GLY A 164 15.35 11.17 -12.23
C GLY A 164 16.59 10.34 -12.56
N PHE A 165 16.41 9.03 -12.78
CA PHE A 165 17.44 8.09 -13.21
C PHE A 165 17.73 8.17 -14.72
N MET A 166 16.90 8.87 -15.49
CA MET A 166 17.08 9.08 -16.94
C MET A 166 17.60 10.49 -17.30
N ARG A 167 17.65 11.42 -16.33
CA ARG A 167 17.97 12.84 -16.56
C ARG A 167 19.36 13.07 -17.16
N SER A 168 20.35 12.27 -16.76
CA SER A 168 21.77 12.47 -17.12
C SER A 168 22.35 11.30 -17.94
N GLY A 169 21.48 10.45 -18.49
CA GLY A 169 21.83 9.15 -19.07
C GLY A 169 20.86 8.09 -18.58
N ASP A 170 20.76 6.97 -19.30
CA ASP A 170 19.95 5.83 -18.86
C ASP A 170 20.73 4.99 -17.85
N ALA A 171 20.61 5.33 -16.57
CA ALA A 171 21.30 4.64 -15.49
C ALA A 171 20.92 3.14 -15.42
N PHE A 172 19.74 2.74 -15.90
CA PHE A 172 19.35 1.32 -15.89
C PHE A 172 20.11 0.55 -16.97
N ALA A 173 20.20 1.11 -18.18
CA ALA A 173 20.95 0.51 -19.28
C ALA A 173 22.45 0.43 -18.97
N GLU A 174 23.03 1.46 -18.32
CA GLU A 174 24.44 1.47 -17.87
C GLU A 174 24.77 0.30 -16.94
N HIS A 175 23.82 -0.12 -16.11
CA HIS A 175 23.98 -1.26 -15.19
C HIS A 175 23.50 -2.59 -15.80
N GLY A 176 23.05 -2.60 -17.06
CA GLY A 176 22.47 -3.77 -17.71
C GLY A 176 21.16 -4.26 -17.09
N ILE A 177 20.43 -3.38 -16.39
CA ILE A 177 19.20 -3.68 -15.67
C ILE A 177 18.00 -3.28 -16.51
N ARG A 178 17.01 -4.18 -16.62
CA ARG A 178 15.73 -3.87 -17.27
C ARG A 178 14.77 -3.29 -16.24
N HIS A 179 14.45 -2.01 -16.34
CA HIS A 179 13.43 -1.37 -15.51
C HIS A 179 12.03 -1.61 -16.09
N VAL A 180 11.10 -2.08 -15.26
CA VAL A 180 9.72 -2.36 -15.65
C VAL A 180 8.76 -1.82 -14.60
N SER A 181 7.80 -1.01 -15.05
CA SER A 181 6.79 -0.39 -14.19
C SER A 181 5.37 -0.68 -14.67
N PRO A 182 4.84 -1.90 -14.45
CA PRO A 182 3.49 -2.23 -14.88
C PRO A 182 2.44 -1.40 -14.13
N LEU A 183 1.49 -0.81 -14.86
CA LEU A 183 0.25 -0.30 -14.27
C LEU A 183 -0.65 -1.49 -13.93
N VAL A 184 -1.06 -1.63 -12.66
CA VAL A 184 -1.82 -2.79 -12.20
C VAL A 184 -2.99 -2.41 -11.30
N ASN A 185 -4.16 -2.99 -11.58
CA ASN A 185 -5.36 -2.96 -10.73
C ASN A 185 -5.52 -4.32 -10.06
N LEU A 186 -5.05 -4.45 -8.81
CA LEU A 186 -5.02 -5.74 -8.10
C LEU A 186 -6.39 -6.16 -7.55
N ASP A 187 -7.33 -5.23 -7.46
CA ASP A 187 -8.74 -5.50 -7.15
C ASP A 187 -9.49 -6.18 -8.32
N GLU A 188 -8.93 -6.16 -9.52
CA GLU A 188 -9.46 -6.83 -10.72
C GLU A 188 -8.46 -7.87 -11.27
N PRO A 189 -8.38 -9.10 -10.71
CA PRO A 189 -7.34 -10.08 -11.06
C PRO A 189 -7.23 -10.43 -12.55
N GLN A 190 -8.36 -10.45 -13.27
CA GLN A 190 -8.39 -10.70 -14.71
C GLN A 190 -7.80 -9.54 -15.52
N LEU A 191 -8.01 -8.29 -15.07
CA LEU A 191 -7.38 -7.12 -15.65
C LEU A 191 -5.88 -7.08 -15.30
N ALA A 192 -5.53 -7.35 -14.04
CA ALA A 192 -4.15 -7.44 -13.57
C ALA A 192 -3.33 -8.43 -14.41
N ALA A 193 -3.87 -9.61 -14.71
CA ALA A 193 -3.18 -10.60 -15.54
C ALA A 193 -2.86 -10.10 -16.95
N ARG A 194 -3.80 -9.40 -17.59
CA ARG A 194 -3.57 -8.79 -18.91
C ARG A 194 -2.52 -7.68 -18.83
N GLN A 195 -2.63 -6.80 -17.84
CA GLN A 195 -1.69 -5.70 -17.62
C GLN A 195 -0.26 -6.21 -17.37
N LEU A 196 -0.12 -7.20 -16.48
CA LEU A 196 1.16 -7.81 -16.14
C LEU A 196 1.75 -8.61 -17.31
N HIS A 197 0.91 -9.32 -18.08
CA HIS A 197 1.39 -10.03 -19.26
C HIS A 197 1.97 -9.06 -20.29
N THR A 198 1.21 -8.01 -20.64
CA THR A 198 1.67 -6.98 -21.59
C THR A 198 2.99 -6.33 -21.14
N ALA A 199 3.14 -6.04 -19.84
CA ALA A 199 4.32 -5.39 -19.32
C ALA A 199 5.55 -6.30 -19.20
N LEU A 200 5.36 -7.62 -19.04
CA LEU A 200 6.44 -8.56 -18.72
C LEU A 200 6.82 -9.48 -19.88
N GLN A 201 6.00 -9.61 -20.92
CA GLN A 201 6.24 -10.55 -22.04
C GLN A 201 7.58 -10.33 -22.75
N ASP A 202 8.04 -9.08 -22.88
CA ASP A 202 9.31 -8.75 -23.53
C ASP A 202 10.51 -8.95 -22.61
N VAL A 203 10.27 -9.03 -21.30
CA VAL A 203 11.30 -9.06 -20.25
C VAL A 203 11.51 -10.47 -19.72
N LEU A 204 10.44 -11.25 -19.59
CA LEU A 204 10.45 -12.63 -19.11
C LEU A 204 10.38 -13.60 -20.31
N PRO A 205 11.40 -14.46 -20.51
CA PRO A 205 11.43 -15.35 -21.67
C PRO A 205 10.24 -16.32 -21.71
N GLY A 206 9.58 -16.41 -22.86
CA GLY A 206 8.51 -17.38 -23.12
C GLY A 206 7.24 -17.17 -22.30
N LEU A 207 6.99 -15.97 -21.77
CA LEU A 207 5.79 -15.67 -20.99
C LEU A 207 4.54 -15.75 -21.86
N VAL A 208 3.54 -16.52 -21.43
CA VAL A 208 2.27 -16.68 -22.16
C VAL A 208 1.09 -16.19 -21.31
N PRO A 209 0.00 -15.68 -21.93
CA PRO A 209 -1.12 -15.10 -21.18
C PRO A 209 -1.74 -16.04 -20.13
N ALA A 210 -1.93 -17.32 -20.50
CA ALA A 210 -2.53 -18.32 -19.61
C ALA A 210 -1.65 -18.63 -18.40
N GLU A 211 -0.33 -18.56 -18.55
CA GLU A 211 0.62 -18.71 -17.46
C GLU A 211 0.58 -17.48 -16.54
N THR A 212 0.54 -16.28 -17.10
CA THR A 212 0.40 -15.05 -16.32
C THR A 212 -0.87 -15.05 -15.47
N GLN A 213 -2.01 -15.49 -16.02
CA GLN A 213 -3.26 -15.60 -15.25
C GLN A 213 -3.09 -16.54 -14.05
N ARG A 214 -2.56 -17.74 -14.25
CA ARG A 214 -2.31 -18.69 -13.14
C ARG A 214 -1.38 -18.11 -12.08
N ALA A 215 -0.38 -17.35 -12.50
CA ALA A 215 0.55 -16.68 -11.59
C ALA A 215 -0.13 -15.56 -10.80
N VAL A 216 -1.00 -14.76 -11.43
CA VAL A 216 -1.80 -13.75 -10.72
C VAL A 216 -2.69 -14.41 -9.69
N ASP A 217 -3.39 -15.50 -10.04
CA ASP A 217 -4.22 -16.23 -9.10
C ASP A 217 -3.39 -16.77 -7.92
N ALA A 218 -2.18 -17.25 -8.17
CA ALA A 218 -1.25 -17.70 -7.13
C ALA A 218 -0.79 -16.54 -6.22
N GLY A 219 -0.46 -15.37 -6.79
CA GLY A 219 -0.14 -14.17 -6.03
C GLY A 219 -1.31 -13.70 -5.16
N MET A 220 -2.52 -13.69 -5.71
CA MET A 220 -3.72 -13.30 -4.97
C MET A 220 -4.02 -14.25 -3.81
N ARG A 221 -3.85 -15.57 -4.01
CA ARG A 221 -3.94 -16.56 -2.92
C ARG A 221 -2.88 -16.31 -1.85
N ALA A 222 -1.61 -16.12 -2.23
CA ALA A 222 -0.54 -15.86 -1.27
C ALA A 222 -0.81 -14.60 -0.42
N LEU A 223 -1.33 -13.54 -1.04
CA LEU A 223 -1.73 -12.32 -0.34
C LEU A 223 -2.92 -12.55 0.60
N ALA A 224 -3.95 -13.27 0.15
CA ALA A 224 -5.11 -13.60 0.96
C ALA A 224 -4.73 -14.46 2.17
N ASP A 225 -3.92 -15.50 1.98
CA ASP A 225 -3.47 -16.41 3.04
C ASP A 225 -2.64 -15.67 4.08
N PHE A 226 -1.72 -14.79 3.65
CA PHE A 226 -0.96 -13.95 4.56
C PHE A 226 -1.87 -13.02 5.35
N GLY A 227 -2.80 -12.34 4.67
CA GLY A 227 -3.76 -11.46 5.32
C GLY A 227 -4.65 -12.20 6.32
N ALA A 228 -5.07 -13.43 6.03
CA ALA A 228 -5.85 -14.25 6.95
C ALA A 228 -5.06 -14.62 8.21
N ARG A 229 -3.79 -15.04 8.06
CA ARG A 229 -2.91 -15.34 9.21
C ARG A 229 -2.67 -14.12 10.09
N MET A 230 -2.43 -12.95 9.49
CA MET A 230 -2.22 -11.71 10.25
C MET A 230 -3.48 -11.27 10.99
N ARG A 231 -4.67 -11.46 10.41
CA ARG A 231 -5.95 -11.17 11.08
C ARG A 231 -6.24 -12.13 12.23
N ALA A 232 -5.96 -13.43 12.04
CA ALA A 232 -6.05 -14.41 13.11
C ALA A 232 -5.13 -14.02 14.28
N ARG A 233 -3.89 -13.59 13.99
CA ARG A 233 -2.98 -13.10 15.03
C ARG A 233 -3.50 -11.86 15.77
N SER A 234 -4.11 -10.92 15.05
CA SER A 234 -4.76 -9.75 15.69
C SER A 234 -5.94 -10.15 16.57
N LEU A 235 -6.70 -11.17 16.18
CA LEU A 235 -7.79 -11.72 16.98
C LEU A 235 -7.25 -12.36 18.27
N GLU A 236 -6.22 -13.20 18.18
CA GLU A 236 -5.55 -13.80 19.36
C GLU A 236 -5.07 -12.73 20.36
N ILE A 237 -4.53 -11.61 19.85
CA ILE A 237 -4.13 -10.47 20.69
C ILE A 237 -5.34 -9.87 21.41
N LEU A 238 -6.45 -9.66 20.71
CA LEU A 238 -7.68 -9.11 21.29
C LEU A 238 -8.31 -10.05 22.31
N GLU A 239 -8.31 -11.37 22.06
CA GLU A 239 -8.77 -12.39 23.01
C GLU A 239 -7.91 -12.40 24.28
N ALA A 240 -6.58 -12.33 24.14
CA ALA A 240 -5.67 -12.21 25.28
C ALA A 240 -5.93 -10.92 26.07
N CYS A 241 -6.11 -9.79 25.39
CA CYS A 241 -6.48 -8.52 26.01
C CYS A 241 -7.82 -8.60 26.75
N ALA A 242 -8.79 -9.32 26.18
CA ALA A 242 -10.09 -9.54 26.78
C ALA A 242 -10.03 -10.38 28.05
N ARG A 243 -9.35 -11.53 27.98
CA ARG A 243 -9.16 -12.45 29.10
C ARG A 243 -8.38 -11.82 30.25
N GLU A 244 -7.34 -11.05 29.96
CA GLU A 244 -6.49 -10.38 30.96
C GLU A 244 -7.03 -9.01 31.39
N ASN A 245 -8.10 -8.54 30.73
CA ASN A 245 -8.67 -7.20 30.91
C ASN A 245 -7.62 -6.08 30.84
N ARG A 246 -6.70 -6.18 29.88
CA ARG A 246 -5.58 -5.23 29.67
C ARG A 246 -5.76 -4.43 28.39
N PRO A 247 -5.23 -3.20 28.32
CA PRO A 247 -5.30 -2.38 27.11
C PRO A 247 -4.40 -2.91 25.99
N CYS A 248 -4.82 -2.65 24.75
CA CYS A 248 -3.99 -2.68 23.55
C CYS A 248 -4.04 -1.33 22.83
N LEU A 249 -3.08 -1.11 21.94
CA LEU A 249 -3.01 0.05 21.06
C LEU A 249 -3.40 -0.33 19.64
N LEU A 250 -4.03 0.60 18.93
CA LEU A 250 -4.24 0.50 17.50
C LEU A 250 -3.41 1.55 16.76
N VAL A 251 -2.58 1.09 15.82
CA VAL A 251 -1.86 1.95 14.88
C VAL A 251 -2.75 2.20 13.66
N LEU A 252 -3.11 3.47 13.47
CA LEU A 252 -3.75 3.96 12.25
C LEU A 252 -2.71 4.63 11.37
N ALA A 253 -2.25 3.91 10.35
CA ALA A 253 -1.16 4.34 9.51
C ALA A 253 -1.32 3.76 8.11
N ARG A 254 -0.60 4.33 7.14
CA ARG A 254 -0.41 3.71 5.83
C ARG A 254 0.58 2.53 5.91
N PRO A 255 0.49 1.50 5.04
CA PRO A 255 1.32 0.30 5.14
C PRO A 255 2.83 0.57 5.16
N TYR A 256 3.28 1.60 4.45
CA TYR A 256 4.70 1.96 4.38
C TYR A 256 5.27 2.52 5.68
N HIS A 257 4.45 2.86 6.68
CA HIS A 257 4.96 3.23 8.01
C HIS A 257 5.46 2.01 8.79
N MET A 258 5.34 0.80 8.26
CA MET A 258 6.06 -0.36 8.80
C MET A 258 7.57 -0.32 8.47
N ASP A 259 8.01 0.61 7.62
CA ASP A 259 9.43 0.88 7.38
C ASP A 259 10.03 1.69 8.56
N PRO A 260 11.08 1.21 9.25
CA PRO A 260 11.73 1.94 10.35
C PRO A 260 12.22 3.35 9.99
N GLY A 261 12.59 3.59 8.73
CA GLY A 261 13.00 4.90 8.26
C GLY A 261 11.86 5.89 8.08
N ILE A 262 10.62 5.41 8.04
CA ILE A 262 9.41 6.21 7.84
C ILE A 262 8.53 6.22 9.09
N GLY A 263 8.22 5.06 9.65
CA GLY A 263 7.39 4.90 10.85
C GLY A 263 8.10 5.16 12.17
N HIS A 264 9.44 5.12 12.16
CA HIS A 264 10.29 5.31 13.33
C HIS A 264 10.07 4.33 14.49
N GLU A 265 9.47 3.16 14.22
CA GLU A 265 9.31 2.06 15.19
C GLU A 265 8.61 2.49 16.50
N ILE A 266 7.76 3.53 16.43
CA ILE A 266 7.05 4.09 17.59
C ILE A 266 6.22 3.01 18.28
N GLU A 267 5.62 2.13 17.49
CA GLU A 267 4.86 1.00 17.96
C GLU A 267 5.71 -0.07 18.64
N VAL A 268 6.97 -0.23 18.24
CA VAL A 268 7.93 -1.15 18.88
C VAL A 268 8.32 -0.62 20.25
N ASP A 269 8.59 0.69 20.35
CA ASP A 269 8.86 1.34 21.64
C ASP A 269 7.67 1.20 22.60
N LEU A 270 6.45 1.40 22.11
CA LEU A 270 5.22 1.21 22.90
C LEU A 270 4.99 -0.26 23.26
N GLN A 271 5.36 -1.20 22.39
CA GLN A 271 5.38 -2.62 22.72
C GLN A 271 6.38 -2.92 23.85
N GLY A 272 7.55 -2.26 23.84
CA GLY A 272 8.56 -2.32 24.90
C GLY A 272 8.05 -1.82 26.26
N CYS A 273 7.09 -0.89 26.28
CA CYS A 273 6.37 -0.48 27.50
C CYS A 273 5.38 -1.54 28.02
N GLY A 274 5.17 -2.63 27.29
CA GLY A 274 4.32 -3.75 27.68
C GLY A 274 2.92 -3.72 27.09
N TYR A 275 2.68 -2.96 26.02
CA TYR A 275 1.35 -2.91 25.40
C TYR A 275 1.27 -3.74 24.11
N PRO A 276 0.27 -4.63 23.96
CA PRO A 276 0.00 -5.26 22.68
C PRO A 276 -0.41 -4.23 21.62
N VAL A 277 0.06 -4.40 20.39
CA VAL A 277 -0.18 -3.48 19.28
C VAL A 277 -0.92 -4.18 18.15
N LEU A 278 -1.95 -3.52 17.63
CA LEU A 278 -2.70 -3.89 16.44
C LEU A 278 -2.43 -2.90 15.30
N TRP A 279 -2.46 -3.38 14.06
CA TRP A 279 -2.35 -2.54 12.87
C TRP A 279 -3.66 -2.58 12.07
N SER A 280 -4.12 -1.41 11.63
CA SER A 280 -5.40 -1.27 10.90
C SER A 280 -5.58 -2.21 9.70
N GLN A 281 -4.50 -2.51 8.97
CA GLN A 281 -4.50 -3.38 7.79
C GLN A 281 -4.90 -4.83 8.11
N TYR A 282 -4.66 -5.26 9.35
CA TYR A 282 -4.79 -6.65 9.78
C TYR A 282 -5.74 -6.81 10.97
N LEU A 283 -6.61 -5.83 11.21
CA LEU A 283 -7.69 -5.97 12.16
C LEU A 283 -8.62 -7.14 11.77
N PRO A 284 -9.18 -7.86 12.76
CA PRO A 284 -10.06 -8.99 12.50
C PRO A 284 -11.32 -8.56 11.76
N THR A 285 -11.81 -9.46 10.91
CA THR A 285 -13.01 -9.24 10.09
C THR A 285 -14.09 -10.29 10.36
N ASP A 286 -14.00 -10.99 11.49
CA ASP A 286 -14.93 -12.04 11.90
C ASP A 286 -16.36 -11.50 12.06
N GLU A 287 -17.31 -12.13 11.37
CA GLU A 287 -18.68 -11.63 11.29
C GLU A 287 -19.34 -11.50 12.66
N ALA A 288 -19.18 -12.50 13.53
CA ALA A 288 -19.78 -12.50 14.87
C ALA A 288 -19.23 -11.35 15.74
N LEU A 289 -17.91 -11.11 15.69
CA LEU A 289 -17.26 -10.03 16.43
C LEU A 289 -17.73 -8.67 15.91
N LEU A 290 -17.70 -8.47 14.59
CA LEU A 290 -18.09 -7.22 13.97
C LEU A 290 -19.59 -6.91 14.19
N ARG A 291 -20.48 -7.90 14.04
CA ARG A 291 -21.91 -7.71 14.35
C ARG A 291 -22.14 -7.34 15.81
N TRP A 292 -21.40 -7.95 16.74
CA TRP A 292 -21.49 -7.59 18.16
C TRP A 292 -21.02 -6.15 18.41
N MET A 293 -19.87 -5.76 17.87
CA MET A 293 -19.30 -4.41 18.04
C MET A 293 -20.19 -3.30 17.48
N PHE A 294 -20.81 -3.56 16.32
CA PHE A 294 -21.57 -2.57 15.57
C PHE A 294 -23.09 -2.71 15.72
N ARG A 295 -23.57 -3.56 16.65
CA ARG A 295 -24.99 -3.87 16.84
C ARG A 295 -25.87 -2.62 16.95
N ALA A 296 -25.50 -1.68 17.80
CA ALA A 296 -26.31 -0.48 18.04
C ALA A 296 -26.48 0.36 16.76
N ASP A 297 -25.44 0.50 15.95
CA ASP A 297 -25.49 1.26 14.70
C ASP A 297 -26.31 0.53 13.62
N LEU A 298 -26.21 -0.81 13.58
CA LEU A 298 -26.99 -1.65 12.67
C LEU A 298 -28.48 -1.61 13.02
N ASP A 299 -28.83 -1.79 14.30
CA ASP A 299 -30.21 -1.79 14.78
C ASP A 299 -30.87 -0.41 14.59
N ALA A 300 -30.09 0.67 14.72
CA ALA A 300 -30.53 2.05 14.46
C ALA A 300 -30.56 2.41 12.95
N GLY A 301 -30.09 1.53 12.07
CA GLY A 301 -30.05 1.78 10.62
C GLY A 301 -29.07 2.88 10.19
N LEU A 302 -28.07 3.20 11.04
CA LEU A 302 -27.05 4.22 10.74
C LEU A 302 -26.02 3.72 9.71
N ILE A 303 -25.81 2.41 9.66
CA ILE A 303 -24.89 1.74 8.75
C ILE A 303 -25.55 0.50 8.14
N ARG A 304 -25.13 0.12 6.93
CA ARG A 304 -25.66 -1.06 6.23
C ARG A 304 -24.89 -2.34 6.58
N SER A 305 -23.65 -2.20 7.03
CA SER A 305 -22.73 -3.28 7.36
C SER A 305 -21.70 -2.77 8.37
N PRO A 306 -21.13 -3.61 9.25
CA PRO A 306 -19.98 -3.24 10.08
C PRO A 306 -18.74 -2.74 9.30
N LEU A 307 -18.66 -3.08 8.00
CA LEU A 307 -17.61 -2.64 7.09
C LEU A 307 -17.96 -1.33 6.35
N ASP A 308 -19.16 -0.80 6.57
CA ASP A 308 -19.60 0.47 5.98
C ASP A 308 -18.96 1.66 6.70
N ILE A 309 -18.49 2.63 5.93
CA ILE A 309 -17.91 3.89 6.43
C ILE A 309 -18.59 5.13 5.83
N ALA A 310 -19.65 4.96 5.04
CA ALA A 310 -20.30 6.06 4.33
C ALA A 310 -20.91 7.12 5.28
N ASP A 311 -21.25 6.72 6.50
CA ASP A 311 -21.73 7.57 7.60
C ASP A 311 -20.71 8.62 8.04
N VAL A 312 -19.41 8.27 8.01
CA VAL A 312 -18.31 9.16 8.41
C VAL A 312 -17.47 9.65 7.24
N TRP A 313 -17.56 8.98 6.09
CA TRP A 313 -16.73 9.25 4.91
C TRP A 313 -17.44 8.90 3.59
N PRO A 314 -18.29 9.82 3.09
CA PRO A 314 -19.04 9.59 1.86
C PRO A 314 -18.15 9.37 0.62
N SER A 315 -16.99 10.03 0.56
CA SER A 315 -16.04 9.97 -0.56
C SER A 315 -15.01 8.85 -0.41
N SER A 316 -15.48 7.62 -0.21
CA SER A 316 -14.66 6.43 0.13
C SER A 316 -13.97 5.78 -1.08
N TYR A 317 -13.15 6.55 -1.80
CA TYR A 317 -12.46 6.09 -3.01
C TYR A 317 -11.07 5.49 -2.76
N SER A 318 -10.38 5.86 -1.67
CA SER A 318 -8.98 5.50 -1.48
C SER A 318 -8.81 4.38 -0.45
N ALA A 319 -8.18 3.27 -0.86
CA ALA A 319 -8.04 2.06 -0.06
C ALA A 319 -7.47 2.33 1.35
N ASN A 320 -6.28 2.93 1.43
CA ASN A 320 -5.63 3.13 2.74
C ASN A 320 -6.38 4.15 3.62
N THR A 321 -7.01 5.17 3.02
CA THR A 321 -7.84 6.13 3.75
C THR A 321 -9.09 5.46 4.29
N ASN A 322 -9.74 4.60 3.48
CA ASN A 322 -10.91 3.83 3.90
C ASN A 322 -10.56 2.91 5.09
N GLU A 323 -9.42 2.20 5.03
CA GLU A 323 -8.92 1.37 6.13
C GLU A 323 -8.64 2.16 7.40
N ILE A 324 -8.04 3.36 7.30
CA ILE A 324 -7.80 4.24 8.45
C ILE A 324 -9.11 4.64 9.13
N LEU A 325 -10.13 5.02 8.36
CA LEU A 325 -11.43 5.44 8.90
C LEU A 325 -12.21 4.28 9.48
N TRP A 326 -12.18 3.13 8.82
CA TRP A 326 -12.77 1.91 9.37
C TRP A 326 -12.05 1.50 10.67
N GLY A 327 -10.72 1.57 10.72
CA GLY A 327 -9.94 1.33 11.93
C GLY A 327 -10.28 2.29 13.07
N ALA A 328 -10.56 3.56 12.78
CA ALA A 328 -11.05 4.51 13.79
C ALA A 328 -12.41 4.08 14.36
N LYS A 329 -13.35 3.65 13.50
CA LYS A 329 -14.65 3.12 13.93
C LYS A 329 -14.50 1.86 14.77
N PHE A 330 -13.57 0.98 14.41
CA PHE A 330 -13.22 -0.22 15.16
C PHE A 330 -12.71 0.14 16.55
N ALA A 331 -11.72 1.04 16.64
CA ALA A 331 -11.15 1.49 17.92
C ALA A 331 -12.20 2.11 18.84
N ALA A 332 -13.12 2.91 18.29
CA ALA A 332 -14.17 3.54 19.07
C ALA A 332 -15.10 2.53 19.78
N ARG A 333 -15.24 1.32 19.21
CA ARG A 333 -16.16 0.29 19.71
C ARG A 333 -15.47 -0.83 20.48
N MET A 334 -14.23 -1.18 20.14
CA MET A 334 -13.51 -2.27 20.79
C MET A 334 -13.11 -1.87 22.22
N PRO A 335 -13.60 -2.55 23.28
CA PRO A 335 -13.36 -2.09 24.65
C PRO A 335 -11.89 -2.06 25.05
N TRP A 336 -11.11 -3.05 24.58
CA TRP A 336 -9.70 -3.19 24.95
C TRP A 336 -8.74 -2.34 24.11
N VAL A 337 -9.22 -1.68 23.05
CA VAL A 337 -8.43 -0.67 22.35
C VAL A 337 -8.54 0.63 23.15
N ALA A 338 -7.54 0.90 24.00
CA ALA A 338 -7.56 2.05 24.91
C ALA A 338 -6.84 3.28 24.34
N CYS A 339 -5.98 3.09 23.35
CA CYS A 339 -5.22 4.15 22.71
C CYS A 339 -5.06 3.90 21.21
N VAL A 340 -5.20 4.97 20.42
CA VAL A 340 -4.92 5.01 19.00
C VAL A 340 -3.70 5.88 18.74
N VAL A 341 -2.75 5.34 17.99
CA VAL A 341 -1.59 6.07 17.49
C VAL A 341 -1.76 6.28 15.98
N ARG A 342 -1.91 7.53 15.55
CA ARG A 342 -2.03 7.91 14.14
C ARG A 342 -0.67 8.34 13.60
N LEU A 343 -0.19 7.70 12.52
CA LEU A 343 1.08 8.06 11.87
C LEU A 343 0.83 8.66 10.48
N SER A 344 1.31 9.87 10.23
CA SER A 344 1.24 10.50 8.91
C SER A 344 2.59 11.07 8.50
N SER A 345 3.02 10.70 7.31
CA SER A 345 4.19 11.26 6.64
C SER A 345 4.03 12.71 6.24
N TYR A 346 5.18 13.37 6.13
CA TYR A 346 5.39 14.71 5.59
C TYR A 346 4.74 14.86 4.22
N GLU A 347 3.97 15.94 4.07
CA GLU A 347 3.25 16.31 2.85
C GLU A 347 2.27 15.22 2.33
N CYS A 348 1.75 14.37 3.22
CA CYS A 348 0.73 13.40 2.84
C CYS A 348 -0.64 14.07 2.65
N GLY A 349 -0.90 14.56 1.44
CA GLY A 349 -2.15 15.25 1.11
C GLY A 349 -3.42 14.40 1.28
N MET A 350 -3.31 13.07 1.20
CA MET A 350 -4.44 12.15 1.43
C MET A 350 -4.77 11.98 2.92
N ASP A 351 -3.83 12.27 3.82
CA ASP A 351 -4.03 12.17 5.27
C ASP A 351 -4.61 13.46 5.85
N GLN A 352 -4.26 14.61 5.27
CA GLN A 352 -4.73 15.92 5.73
C GLN A 352 -6.25 16.01 5.97
N PRO A 353 -7.15 15.58 5.05
CA PRO A 353 -8.59 15.68 5.28
C PRO A 353 -9.12 14.61 6.25
N THR A 354 -8.32 13.62 6.63
CA THR A 354 -8.73 12.50 7.49
C THR A 354 -8.48 12.75 8.97
N TYR A 355 -7.61 13.71 9.34
CA TYR A 355 -7.25 13.95 10.74
C TYR A 355 -8.46 14.24 11.61
N THR A 356 -9.25 15.26 11.26
CA THR A 356 -10.40 15.68 12.07
C THR A 356 -11.46 14.59 12.19
N PRO A 357 -11.89 13.91 11.10
CA PRO A 357 -12.80 12.77 11.22
C PRO A 357 -12.26 11.65 12.10
N VAL A 358 -11.02 11.20 11.88
CA VAL A 358 -10.40 10.12 12.67
C VAL A 358 -10.37 10.49 14.15
N GLN A 359 -9.85 11.68 14.47
CA GLN A 359 -9.73 12.15 15.85
C GLN A 359 -11.10 12.18 16.54
N ARG A 360 -12.11 12.78 15.89
CA ARG A 360 -13.47 12.85 16.44
C ARG A 360 -14.08 11.48 16.67
N ILE A 361 -13.93 10.54 15.74
CA ILE A 361 -14.45 9.17 15.88
C ILE A 361 -13.82 8.52 17.11
N VAL A 362 -12.48 8.59 17.24
CA VAL A 362 -11.75 7.95 18.34
C VAL A 362 -12.10 8.59 19.69
N GLU A 363 -11.99 9.91 19.80
CA GLU A 363 -12.19 10.64 21.06
C GLU A 363 -13.66 10.59 21.54
N SER A 364 -14.63 10.45 20.62
CA SER A 364 -16.06 10.32 21.00
C SER A 364 -16.35 9.12 21.91
N SER A 365 -15.50 8.09 21.87
CA SER A 365 -15.59 6.90 22.73
C SER A 365 -14.78 7.02 24.03
N GLY A 366 -14.11 8.16 24.26
CA GLY A 366 -13.16 8.35 25.35
C GLY A 366 -11.83 7.58 25.18
N THR A 367 -11.56 7.03 23.99
CA THR A 367 -10.26 6.42 23.66
C THR A 367 -9.20 7.48 23.54
N LEU A 368 -7.99 7.21 24.03
CA LEU A 368 -6.86 8.12 23.85
C LEU A 368 -6.47 8.20 22.37
N PHE A 369 -6.19 9.40 21.88
CA PHE A 369 -5.76 9.63 20.51
C PHE A 369 -4.45 10.42 20.50
N PHE A 370 -3.41 9.85 19.91
CA PHE A 370 -2.11 10.51 19.73
C PHE A 370 -1.73 10.49 18.25
N SER A 371 -1.39 11.65 17.69
CA SER A 371 -1.08 11.79 16.26
C SER A 371 0.36 12.24 16.05
N PHE A 372 1.15 11.44 15.33
CA PHE A 372 2.48 11.79 14.84
C PHE A 372 2.34 12.29 13.40
N GLN A 373 2.18 13.59 13.26
CA GLN A 373 2.06 14.28 11.98
C GLN A 373 3.45 14.65 11.46
N ASP A 374 3.61 14.57 10.15
CA ASP A 374 4.85 14.87 9.44
C ASP A 374 6.06 14.17 10.08
N LEU A 375 5.87 12.92 10.53
CA LEU A 375 6.82 12.28 11.43
C LEU A 375 8.21 12.07 10.83
N ASP A 376 8.25 11.94 9.50
CA ASP A 376 9.43 11.62 8.69
C ASP A 376 10.00 12.86 7.97
N ALA A 377 9.49 14.07 8.26
CA ALA A 377 10.09 15.33 7.79
C ALA A 377 11.52 15.52 8.33
N THR A 378 11.73 15.02 9.55
CA THR A 378 13.01 14.91 10.25
C THR A 378 13.00 13.59 11.02
N LYS A 379 14.13 13.16 11.61
CA LYS A 379 14.17 12.00 12.50
C LYS A 379 14.36 12.42 13.97
N PRO A 380 13.35 13.02 14.63
CA PRO A 380 13.53 13.64 15.94
C PRO A 380 13.43 12.61 17.08
N ALA A 381 14.41 11.71 17.18
CA ALA A 381 14.40 10.58 18.13
C ALA A 381 14.11 10.99 19.58
N GLY A 382 14.66 12.12 20.04
CA GLY A 382 14.39 12.62 21.40
C GLY A 382 12.93 13.05 21.63
N SER A 383 12.30 13.68 20.64
CA SER A 383 10.88 14.08 20.71
C SER A 383 9.97 12.85 20.69
N VAL A 384 10.28 11.87 19.83
CA VAL A 384 9.53 10.61 19.78
C VAL A 384 9.57 9.89 21.13
N LYS A 385 10.75 9.79 21.74
CA LYS A 385 10.92 9.15 23.06
C LYS A 385 10.05 9.80 24.14
N ILE A 386 10.08 11.13 24.28
CA ILE A 386 9.26 11.85 25.27
C ILE A 386 7.76 11.59 25.05
N ARG A 387 7.34 11.53 23.78
CA ARG A 387 5.94 11.24 23.43
C ARG A 387 5.55 9.81 23.77
N VAL A 388 6.42 8.82 23.55
CA VAL A 388 6.19 7.43 23.98
C VAL A 388 6.03 7.37 25.50
N GLU A 389 6.93 8.01 26.26
CA GLU A 389 6.85 8.10 27.73
C GLU A 389 5.53 8.77 28.19
N THR A 390 5.08 9.80 27.47
CA THR A 390 3.80 10.45 27.72
C THR A 390 2.64 9.49 27.47
N ILE A 391 2.63 8.77 26.34
CA ILE A 391 1.59 7.79 26.02
C ILE A 391 1.53 6.69 27.10
N ASP A 392 2.68 6.18 27.54
CA ASP A 392 2.75 5.19 28.63
C ASP A 392 2.13 5.74 29.93
N ALA A 393 2.47 6.97 30.32
CA ALA A 393 1.92 7.60 31.53
C ALA A 393 0.39 7.74 31.48
N TYR A 394 -0.16 8.16 30.33
CA TYR A 394 -1.61 8.24 30.13
C TYR A 394 -2.28 6.87 30.13
N LEU A 395 -1.68 5.87 29.49
CA LEU A 395 -2.21 4.51 29.48
C LEU A 395 -2.23 3.89 30.88
N ARG A 396 -1.18 4.05 31.69
CA ARG A 396 -1.14 3.56 33.08
C ARG A 396 -2.24 4.13 33.95
N THR A 397 -2.62 5.39 33.73
CA THR A 397 -3.58 6.10 34.58
C THR A 397 -5.02 5.98 34.09
N MET A 398 -5.24 5.97 32.77
CA MET A 398 -6.58 6.10 32.19
C MET A 398 -7.14 4.82 31.57
N SER A 399 -6.30 3.85 31.21
CA SER A 399 -6.72 2.68 30.42
C SER A 399 -7.82 1.85 31.10
N ALA A 400 -7.71 1.59 32.41
CA ALA A 400 -8.70 0.83 33.15
C ALA A 400 -10.10 1.45 33.09
N GLY A 401 -10.18 2.77 33.31
CA GLY A 401 -11.45 3.51 33.21
C GLY A 401 -12.00 3.60 31.78
N ILE A 402 -11.12 3.64 30.76
CA ILE A 402 -11.55 3.59 29.35
C ILE A 402 -12.18 2.22 29.04
N ILE A 403 -11.51 1.14 29.43
CA ILE A 403 -12.01 -0.23 29.24
C ILE A 403 -13.35 -0.41 29.94
N GLU A 404 -13.46 0.01 31.20
CA GLU A 404 -14.70 -0.11 31.99
C GLU A 404 -15.87 0.63 31.32
N ARG A 405 -15.69 1.90 30.94
CA ARG A 405 -16.73 2.68 30.26
C ARG A 405 -17.17 2.04 28.94
N LYS A 406 -16.21 1.60 28.12
CA LYS A 406 -16.54 0.96 26.85
C LYS A 406 -17.25 -0.38 27.03
N ARG A 407 -16.83 -1.18 28.03
CA ARG A 407 -17.50 -2.45 28.36
C ARG A 407 -18.93 -2.21 28.83
N ALA A 408 -19.17 -1.18 29.63
CA ALA A 408 -20.51 -0.81 30.09
C ALA A 408 -21.44 -0.37 28.93
N GLY A 409 -20.88 0.26 27.90
CA GLY A 409 -21.62 0.65 26.69
C GLY A 409 -21.71 -0.43 25.60
N ALA A 410 -20.99 -1.54 25.74
CA ALA A 410 -20.96 -2.61 24.73
C ALA A 410 -22.20 -3.52 24.84
N ALA A 411 -22.58 -4.14 23.73
CA ALA A 411 -23.65 -5.13 23.73
C ALA A 411 -23.31 -6.33 24.64
N PRO A 412 -24.31 -6.99 25.26
CA PRO A 412 -24.05 -8.20 26.04
C PRO A 412 -23.54 -9.34 25.14
N GLY A 413 -22.89 -10.35 25.75
CA GLY A 413 -22.42 -11.55 25.04
C GLY A 413 -21.22 -11.29 24.13
N CYS A 414 -20.15 -10.65 24.64
CA CYS A 414 -18.93 -10.41 23.88
C CYS A 414 -18.30 -11.72 23.39
N PRO A 415 -18.12 -11.92 22.07
CA PRO A 415 -17.52 -13.15 21.53
C PRO A 415 -16.10 -13.43 22.04
N LEU A 416 -15.32 -12.38 22.36
CA LEU A 416 -13.95 -12.50 22.85
C LEU A 416 -13.86 -13.09 24.27
N LEU A 417 -14.97 -13.11 25.02
CA LEU A 417 -15.03 -13.66 26.38
C LEU A 417 -15.70 -15.03 26.44
N ALA A 418 -16.38 -15.46 25.36
CA ALA A 418 -17.11 -16.72 25.32
C ALA A 418 -16.21 -17.96 25.17
N ALA A 419 -14.95 -17.79 24.74
CA ALA A 419 -14.01 -18.88 24.52
C ALA A 419 -13.39 -19.46 25.83
N GLY A 420 -13.75 -18.92 27.01
CA GLY A 420 -13.14 -19.27 28.30
C GLY A 420 -13.84 -20.34 29.13
N ASP A 421 -15.11 -20.68 28.86
CA ASP A 421 -15.90 -21.61 29.70
C ASP A 421 -15.66 -23.10 29.36
N GLY A 422 -14.55 -23.41 28.66
CA GLY A 422 -14.25 -24.73 28.08
C GLY A 422 -13.08 -25.49 28.70
N VAL A 423 -12.57 -25.11 29.87
CA VAL A 423 -11.59 -25.91 30.62
C VAL A 423 -11.95 -25.88 32.11
N GLY A 424 -12.69 -26.90 32.54
CA GLY A 424 -12.93 -27.21 33.95
C GLY A 424 -11.79 -27.99 34.58
#